data_AF-A0A7W3G0W8-F1
#
_entry.id   AF-A0A7W3G0W8-F1
#
_cell.length_a   1.000
_cell.length_b   1.000
_cell.length_c   1.000
_cell.angle_alpha   90.00
_cell.angle_beta   90.00
_cell.angle_gamma   90.00
#
_symmetry.space_group_name_H-M   'P 1'
#
loop_
_entity.id
_entity.type
_entity.pdbx_description
1 polymer ?
#
loop_
_entity_poly.entity_id
_entity_poly.type
_entity_poly.pdbx_seq_one_letter_code
_entity_poly.pdbx_strand_id
1 'polypeptide(L)'
;MAIQISVETLSPITHNQIPVITTELLAQLYGTETNNIKVNYTRNAERFVCGKHYFKLEGAELREFKNKVTQSNLVAPRTKHLILWTERGAARHAKMLETNQAWEVFEKLEDCYFSQKQPPAAQNSATKNDGFALLIHFDKHGQVEFTEKVPADAMVCTLERFKFYLEQHGWIVARKEQLVERLMRF
;
A
#
# COMPACT_ATOMS: atom_id res chain seq x y z
N MET A 1 21.05 -3.75 -23.80
CA MET A 1 20.86 -2.58 -22.91
C MET A 1 19.64 -2.83 -22.06
N ALA A 2 19.81 -3.15 -20.78
CA ALA A 2 18.67 -3.30 -19.86
C ALA A 2 18.24 -1.91 -19.41
N ILE A 3 16.98 -1.55 -19.68
CA ILE A 3 16.37 -0.32 -19.17
C ILE A 3 16.26 -0.50 -17.65
N GLN A 4 17.11 0.18 -16.88
CA GLN A 4 16.94 0.29 -15.44
C GLN A 4 15.70 1.14 -15.17
N ILE A 5 14.58 0.48 -14.88
CA ILE A 5 13.34 1.14 -14.47
C ILE A 5 13.46 1.41 -12.97
N SER A 6 13.66 2.67 -12.60
CA SER A 6 13.63 3.08 -11.19
C SER A 6 12.20 3.05 -10.66
N VAL A 7 11.99 2.47 -9.48
CA VAL A 7 10.67 2.36 -8.80
C VAL A 7 9.98 3.74 -8.67
N GLU A 8 10.76 4.81 -8.61
CA GLU A 8 10.33 6.19 -8.40
C GLU A 8 9.65 6.87 -9.60
N THR A 9 9.80 6.32 -10.83
CA THR A 9 9.22 6.92 -12.05
C THR A 9 7.98 6.19 -12.57
N LEU A 10 7.56 5.13 -11.88
CA LEU A 10 6.40 4.33 -12.28
C LEU A 10 5.10 5.05 -11.89
N SER A 11 4.26 5.32 -12.90
CA SER A 11 2.90 5.78 -12.66
C SER A 11 2.13 4.70 -11.89
N PRO A 12 1.60 5.00 -10.69
CA PRO A 12 0.94 4.00 -9.87
C PRO A 12 -0.35 3.54 -10.56
N ILE A 13 -0.38 2.26 -10.93
CA ILE A 13 -1.61 1.61 -11.38
C ILE A 13 -2.40 1.24 -10.12
N THR A 14 -3.66 1.66 -10.04
CA THR A 14 -4.53 1.34 -8.91
C THR A 14 -5.67 0.43 -9.35
N HIS A 15 -5.95 -0.58 -8.54
CA HIS A 15 -7.13 -1.43 -8.65
C HIS A 15 -7.85 -1.45 -7.32
N ASN A 16 -9.12 -1.03 -7.29
CA ASN A 16 -9.89 -0.84 -6.05
C ASN A 16 -9.17 0.04 -5.02
N GLN A 17 -8.58 1.16 -5.46
CA GLN A 17 -7.78 2.09 -4.64
C GLN A 17 -6.49 1.49 -4.04
N ILE A 18 -6.12 0.25 -4.41
CA ILE A 18 -4.90 -0.41 -3.97
C ILE A 18 -3.84 -0.31 -5.09
N PRO A 19 -2.61 0.14 -4.80
CA PRO A 19 -1.51 0.09 -5.75
C PRO A 19 -1.20 -1.35 -6.18
N VAL A 20 -1.13 -1.57 -7.48
CA VAL A 20 -0.89 -2.89 -8.07
C VAL A 20 0.07 -2.81 -9.24
N ILE A 21 0.76 -3.91 -9.53
CA ILE A 21 1.72 -4.02 -10.64
C ILE A 21 1.46 -5.29 -11.45
N THR A 22 1.74 -5.24 -12.75
CA THR A 22 1.61 -6.41 -13.64
C THR A 22 2.76 -7.39 -13.45
N THR A 23 2.60 -8.62 -13.96
CA THR A 23 3.66 -9.64 -13.91
C THR A 23 4.86 -9.23 -14.76
N GLU A 24 4.60 -8.55 -15.87
CA GLU A 24 5.59 -7.99 -16.78
C GLU A 24 6.44 -6.93 -16.09
N LEU A 25 5.80 -5.96 -15.43
CA LEU A 25 6.49 -4.92 -14.69
C LEU A 25 7.26 -5.50 -13.49
N LEU A 26 6.68 -6.45 -12.77
CA LEU A 26 7.34 -7.11 -11.64
C LEU A 26 8.60 -7.87 -12.08
N ALA A 27 8.55 -8.54 -13.23
CA ALA A 27 9.70 -9.23 -13.80
C ALA A 27 10.83 -8.26 -14.16
N GLN A 28 10.49 -7.11 -14.76
CA GLN A 28 11.44 -6.04 -15.05
C GLN A 28 12.08 -5.47 -13.78
N LEU A 29 11.29 -5.22 -12.74
CA LEU A 29 11.77 -4.70 -11.45
C LEU A 29 12.76 -5.66 -10.77
N TYR A 30 12.54 -6.97 -10.86
CA TYR A 30 13.44 -7.98 -10.31
C TYR A 30 14.57 -8.43 -11.24
N GLY A 31 14.64 -7.85 -12.45
CA GLY A 31 15.58 -8.25 -13.50
C GLY A 31 15.48 -9.72 -13.87
N THR A 32 14.27 -10.26 -13.86
CA THR A 32 14.00 -11.67 -14.17
C THR A 32 13.00 -11.80 -15.31
N GLU A 33 12.79 -13.01 -15.79
CA GLU A 33 11.79 -13.28 -16.82
C GLU A 33 10.38 -13.41 -16.23
N THR A 34 9.37 -13.02 -16.99
CA THR A 34 7.95 -13.17 -16.59
C THR A 34 7.58 -14.62 -16.28
N ASN A 35 8.22 -15.57 -16.95
CA ASN A 35 8.06 -17.00 -16.68
C ASN A 35 8.52 -17.38 -15.26
N ASN A 36 9.59 -16.77 -14.74
CA ASN A 36 10.06 -17.05 -13.39
C ASN A 36 9.06 -16.59 -12.33
N ILE A 37 8.44 -15.43 -12.51
CA ILE A 37 7.36 -14.95 -11.64
C ILE A 37 6.16 -15.92 -11.66
N LYS A 38 5.74 -16.38 -12.86
CA LYS A 38 4.63 -17.33 -13.02
C LYS A 38 4.94 -18.68 -12.39
N VAL A 39 6.12 -19.24 -12.63
CA VAL A 39 6.56 -20.51 -12.05
C VAL A 39 6.66 -20.41 -10.53
N ASN A 40 7.17 -19.29 -10.03
CA ASN A 40 7.25 -19.04 -8.59
C ASN A 40 5.86 -19.04 -7.94
N TYR A 41 4.90 -18.33 -8.54
CA TYR A 41 3.52 -18.35 -8.08
C TYR A 41 2.93 -19.77 -8.11
N THR A 42 3.03 -20.48 -9.23
CA THR A 42 2.45 -21.83 -9.38
C THR A 42 3.02 -22.82 -8.36
N ARG A 43 4.32 -22.77 -8.09
CA ARG A 43 4.99 -23.66 -7.12
C ARG A 43 4.65 -23.34 -5.67
N ASN A 44 4.17 -22.14 -5.39
CA ASN A 44 3.93 -21.66 -4.03
C ASN A 44 2.50 -21.15 -3.84
N ALA A 45 1.55 -21.55 -4.69
CA ALA A 45 0.22 -20.95 -4.77
C ALA A 45 -0.61 -21.04 -3.48
N GLU A 46 -0.27 -21.96 -2.58
CA GLU A 46 -0.81 -22.11 -1.22
C GLU A 46 -0.43 -20.96 -0.25
N ARG A 47 0.74 -20.36 -0.49
CA ARG A 47 1.15 -19.03 -0.04
C ARG A 47 0.57 -18.11 -1.13
N PHE A 48 0.25 -16.84 -0.98
CA PHE A 48 -0.59 -16.13 -1.96
C PHE A 48 -2.07 -16.43 -1.76
N VAL A 49 -2.83 -15.34 -1.71
CA VAL A 49 -4.24 -15.31 -1.33
C VAL A 49 -4.83 -14.21 -2.19
N CYS A 50 -5.85 -14.55 -2.97
CA CYS A 50 -6.55 -13.59 -3.81
C CYS A 50 -7.13 -12.46 -2.94
N GLY A 51 -7.06 -11.21 -3.42
CA GLY A 51 -7.49 -10.02 -2.70
C GLY A 51 -6.48 -9.47 -1.68
N LYS A 52 -5.51 -10.29 -1.22
CA LYS A 52 -4.45 -9.85 -0.29
C LYS A 52 -3.09 -9.72 -0.96
N HIS A 53 -2.73 -10.68 -1.80
CA HIS A 53 -1.42 -10.74 -2.45
C HIS A 53 -1.54 -10.43 -3.94
N TYR A 54 -2.63 -10.84 -4.59
CA TYR A 54 -2.89 -10.58 -5.98
C TYR A 54 -4.38 -10.42 -6.27
N PHE A 55 -4.71 -9.79 -7.39
CA PHE A 55 -6.04 -9.79 -8.00
C PHE A 55 -5.98 -10.51 -9.34
N LYS A 56 -6.96 -11.37 -9.60
CA LYS A 56 -7.09 -12.05 -10.89
C LYS A 56 -8.24 -11.40 -11.64
N LEU A 57 -7.91 -10.65 -12.70
CA LEU A 57 -8.90 -10.02 -13.56
C LEU A 57 -9.26 -10.94 -14.71
N GLU A 58 -10.54 -11.19 -14.90
CA GLU A 58 -11.09 -12.00 -15.99
C GLU A 58 -12.32 -11.33 -16.59
N GLY A 59 -12.68 -11.71 -17.82
CA GLY A 59 -13.94 -11.28 -18.44
C GLY A 59 -14.13 -9.75 -18.48
N ALA A 60 -15.21 -9.28 -17.85
CA ALA A 60 -15.59 -7.87 -17.85
C ALA A 60 -14.59 -6.98 -17.09
N GLU A 61 -14.10 -7.42 -15.93
CA GLU A 61 -13.12 -6.66 -15.12
C GLU A 61 -11.82 -6.43 -15.89
N LEU A 62 -11.35 -7.45 -16.61
CA LEU A 62 -10.16 -7.33 -17.45
C LEU A 62 -10.36 -6.33 -18.59
N ARG A 63 -11.55 -6.32 -19.20
CA ARG A 63 -11.88 -5.37 -20.28
C ARG A 63 -11.94 -3.94 -19.76
N GLU A 64 -12.56 -3.72 -18.60
CA GLU A 64 -12.60 -2.41 -17.96
C GLU A 64 -11.21 -1.91 -17.55
N PHE A 65 -10.38 -2.79 -16.99
CA PHE A 65 -9.02 -2.44 -16.64
C PHE A 65 -8.19 -2.04 -17.87
N LYS A 66 -8.28 -2.80 -18.98
CA LYS A 66 -7.64 -2.44 -20.25
C LYS A 66 -8.10 -1.08 -20.78
N ASN A 67 -9.36 -0.70 -20.58
CA ASN A 67 -9.89 0.60 -21.00
C ASN A 67 -9.45 1.75 -20.08
N LYS A 68 -9.29 1.49 -18.77
CA LYS A 68 -8.84 2.48 -17.78
C LYS A 68 -7.35 2.80 -17.90
N VAL A 69 -6.54 1.80 -18.22
CA VAL A 69 -5.10 1.96 -18.39
C VAL A 69 -4.84 2.45 -19.80
N THR A 70 -4.74 3.78 -19.97
CA THR A 70 -4.51 4.47 -21.25
C THR A 70 -3.28 3.94 -22.02
N GLN A 71 -2.35 3.28 -21.31
CA GLN A 71 -1.23 2.54 -21.88
C GLN A 71 -1.66 1.12 -22.26
N SER A 72 -2.22 0.98 -23.46
CA SER A 72 -2.63 -0.28 -24.10
C SER A 72 -1.52 -1.35 -24.21
N ASN A 73 -0.26 -0.98 -23.97
CA ASN A 73 0.91 -1.86 -24.08
C ASN A 73 1.22 -2.65 -22.80
N LEU A 74 0.55 -2.37 -21.67
CA LEU A 74 0.80 -3.06 -20.40
C LEU A 74 0.22 -4.48 -20.34
N VAL A 75 -0.77 -4.79 -21.18
CA VAL A 75 -1.46 -6.08 -21.19
C VAL A 75 -1.65 -6.55 -22.62
N ALA A 76 -1.23 -7.77 -22.92
CA ALA A 76 -1.40 -8.31 -24.27
C ALA A 76 -2.90 -8.36 -24.68
N PRO A 77 -3.25 -7.96 -25.92
CA PRO A 77 -4.65 -7.82 -26.35
C PRO A 77 -5.47 -9.10 -26.16
N ARG A 78 -4.86 -10.27 -26.41
CA ARG A 78 -5.49 -11.60 -26.37
C ARG A 78 -5.47 -12.29 -24.99
N THR A 79 -4.99 -11.62 -23.95
CA THR A 79 -4.93 -12.20 -22.60
C THR A 79 -6.34 -12.48 -22.06
N LYS A 80 -6.59 -13.74 -21.66
CA LYS A 80 -7.87 -14.20 -21.08
C LYS A 80 -8.00 -13.88 -19.58
N HIS A 81 -6.89 -13.77 -18.87
CA HIS A 81 -6.82 -13.43 -17.45
C HIS A 81 -5.54 -12.65 -17.16
N LEU A 82 -5.61 -11.63 -16.32
CA LEU A 82 -4.45 -10.86 -15.87
C LEU A 82 -4.29 -11.00 -14.36
N ILE A 83 -3.07 -11.25 -13.91
CA ILE A 83 -2.74 -11.20 -12.49
C ILE A 83 -2.08 -9.85 -12.18
N LEU A 84 -2.68 -9.14 -11.25
CA LEU A 84 -2.17 -7.90 -10.68
C LEU A 84 -1.63 -8.19 -9.27
N TRP A 85 -0.38 -7.82 -9.02
CA TRP A 85 0.30 -8.06 -7.76
C TRP A 85 0.19 -6.83 -6.86
N THR A 86 -0.20 -7.05 -5.62
CA THR A 86 -0.09 -6.03 -4.57
C THR A 86 1.36 -5.93 -4.09
N GLU A 87 1.70 -4.89 -3.33
CA GLU A 87 3.00 -4.77 -2.65
C GLU A 87 3.35 -6.04 -1.85
N ARG A 88 2.37 -6.60 -1.12
CA ARG A 88 2.55 -7.84 -0.35
C ARG A 88 2.78 -9.07 -1.23
N GLY A 89 2.22 -9.09 -2.44
CA GLY A 89 2.46 -10.14 -3.44
C GLY A 89 3.86 -10.02 -4.04
N ALA A 90 4.28 -8.80 -4.39
CA ALA A 90 5.63 -8.51 -4.84
C ALA A 90 6.66 -8.95 -3.80
N ALA A 91 6.50 -8.54 -2.54
CA ALA A 91 7.38 -8.95 -1.43
C ALA A 91 7.54 -10.48 -1.30
N ARG A 92 6.46 -11.24 -1.53
CA ARG A 92 6.52 -12.72 -1.53
C ARG A 92 7.31 -13.29 -2.71
N HIS A 93 7.23 -12.66 -3.88
CA HIS A 93 8.09 -13.02 -5.00
C HIS A 93 9.56 -12.72 -4.71
N ALA A 94 9.87 -11.54 -4.17
CA ALA A 94 11.24 -11.15 -3.80
C ALA A 94 11.89 -12.16 -2.85
N LYS A 95 11.16 -12.61 -1.82
CA LYS A 95 11.63 -13.61 -0.85
C LYS A 95 12.12 -14.93 -1.48
N MET A 96 11.69 -15.24 -2.70
CA MET A 96 11.95 -16.52 -3.35
C MET A 96 12.81 -16.39 -4.62
N LEU A 97 13.30 -15.20 -4.94
CA LEU A 97 14.16 -14.94 -6.09
C LEU A 97 15.60 -14.74 -5.59
N GLU A 98 16.54 -15.54 -6.09
CA GLU A 98 17.98 -15.44 -5.80
C GLU A 98 18.67 -14.33 -6.63
N THR A 99 17.96 -13.27 -7.00
CA THR A 99 18.52 -12.18 -7.80
C THR A 99 18.97 -11.02 -6.91
N ASN A 100 20.12 -10.41 -7.22
CA ASN A 100 20.63 -9.25 -6.47
C ASN A 100 19.62 -8.08 -6.45
N GLN A 101 18.80 -7.93 -7.50
CA GLN A 101 17.74 -6.91 -7.54
C GLN A 101 16.53 -7.26 -6.68
N ALA A 102 16.24 -8.55 -6.46
CA ALA A 102 15.23 -8.96 -5.47
C ALA A 102 15.70 -8.67 -4.04
N TRP A 103 17.01 -8.77 -3.78
CA TRP A 103 17.63 -8.32 -2.52
C TRP A 103 17.47 -6.81 -2.31
N GLU A 104 17.74 -5.96 -3.30
CA GLU A 104 17.56 -4.50 -3.16
C GLU A 104 16.09 -4.10 -2.93
N VAL A 105 15.13 -4.78 -3.57
CA VAL A 105 13.70 -4.54 -3.32
C VAL A 105 13.30 -5.05 -1.93
N PHE A 106 13.89 -6.15 -1.47
CA PHE A 106 13.69 -6.63 -0.12
C PHE A 106 14.28 -5.66 0.91
N GLU A 107 15.48 -5.13 0.69
CA GLU A 107 16.08 -4.06 1.53
C GLU A 107 15.16 -2.83 1.58
N LYS A 108 14.64 -2.35 0.45
CA LYS A 108 13.70 -1.21 0.44
C LYS A 108 12.39 -1.50 1.18
N LEU A 109 11.90 -2.74 1.12
CA LEU A 109 10.70 -3.16 1.84
C LEU A 109 10.96 -3.35 3.34
N GLU A 110 12.14 -3.87 3.71
CA GLU A 110 12.60 -3.95 5.10
C GLU A 110 12.81 -2.55 5.67
N ASP A 111 13.44 -1.65 4.91
CA ASP A 111 13.58 -0.24 5.25
C ASP A 111 12.21 0.38 5.48
N CYS A 112 11.21 0.15 4.63
CA CYS A 112 9.84 0.61 4.88
C CYS A 112 9.19 -0.05 6.12
N TYR A 113 9.47 -1.31 6.43
CA TYR A 113 8.89 -2.06 7.56
C TYR A 113 9.53 -1.67 8.92
N PHE A 114 10.84 -1.42 8.96
CA PHE A 114 11.56 -0.95 10.15
C PHE A 114 11.50 0.57 10.31
N SER A 115 11.36 1.34 9.22
CA SER A 115 11.06 2.78 9.29
C SER A 115 9.63 3.04 9.79
N GLN A 116 8.68 2.12 9.57
CA GLN A 116 7.35 2.18 10.21
C GLN A 116 7.39 2.03 11.74
N LYS A 117 8.50 1.52 12.31
CA LYS A 117 8.71 1.47 13.76
C LYS A 117 9.49 2.67 14.31
N GLN A 118 9.98 3.55 13.45
CA GLN A 118 10.43 4.85 13.89
C GLN A 118 9.23 5.80 13.85
N PRO A 119 8.65 6.22 14.99
CA PRO A 119 7.96 7.51 15.00
C PRO A 119 8.93 8.51 14.37
N PRO A 120 8.47 9.41 13.48
CA PRO A 120 9.35 10.24 12.67
C PRO A 120 10.42 10.82 13.57
N ALA A 121 11.64 10.29 13.41
CA ALA A 121 12.76 10.73 14.21
C ALA A 121 12.90 12.20 13.85
N ALA A 122 12.66 13.05 14.85
CA ALA A 122 12.97 14.46 14.81
C ALA A 122 14.33 14.61 14.13
N GLN A 123 14.33 15.05 12.88
CA GLN A 123 15.50 15.68 12.31
C GLN A 123 15.68 16.95 13.13
N ASN A 124 16.47 16.82 14.19
CA ASN A 124 17.04 17.91 14.95
C ASN A 124 17.97 18.69 14.01
N SER A 125 17.42 19.41 13.06
CA SER A 125 18.03 20.68 12.67
C SER A 125 17.64 21.66 13.77
N ALA A 126 18.64 22.09 14.53
CA ALA A 126 18.52 23.16 15.50
C ALA A 126 18.19 24.49 14.79
N THR A 127 16.94 24.61 14.36
CA THR A 127 16.24 25.86 14.18
C THR A 127 14.92 25.65 14.88
N LYS A 128 14.74 26.36 15.99
CA LYS A 128 13.50 26.40 16.76
C LYS A 128 12.46 27.06 15.85
N ASN A 129 11.90 26.27 14.95
CA ASN A 129 10.77 26.66 14.13
C ASN A 129 9.60 26.59 15.09
N ASP A 130 9.07 27.74 15.50
CA ASP A 130 7.75 27.86 16.14
C ASP A 130 6.67 27.50 15.09
N GLY A 131 6.80 26.30 14.54
CA GLY A 131 6.10 25.83 13.36
C GLY A 131 4.67 25.58 13.72
N PHE A 132 3.77 26.26 13.02
CA PHE A 132 2.37 25.86 13.00
C PHE A 132 2.19 24.92 11.80
N ALA A 133 1.57 23.77 12.03
CA ALA A 133 1.03 22.94 10.97
C ALA A 133 -0.33 23.50 10.51
N LEU A 134 -0.71 23.21 9.27
CA LEU A 134 -1.98 23.65 8.70
C LEU A 134 -2.94 22.46 8.63
N LEU A 135 -4.04 22.54 9.38
CA LEU A 135 -5.14 21.60 9.29
C LEU A 135 -6.09 22.05 8.19
N ILE A 136 -6.38 21.19 7.23
CA ILE A 136 -7.35 21.44 6.16
C ILE A 136 -8.45 20.38 6.27
N HIS A 137 -9.69 20.83 6.46
CA HIS A 137 -10.86 19.97 6.45
C HIS A 137 -11.48 19.93 5.06
N PHE A 138 -11.85 18.74 4.61
CA PHE A 138 -12.51 18.54 3.33
C PHE A 138 -13.94 18.06 3.55
N ASP A 139 -14.87 18.57 2.73
CA ASP A 139 -16.23 18.08 2.70
C ASP A 139 -16.34 16.70 2.00
N LYS A 140 -17.54 16.13 1.98
CA LYS A 140 -17.84 14.86 1.31
C LYS A 140 -17.61 14.86 -0.21
N HIS A 141 -17.40 16.01 -0.82
CA HIS A 141 -17.12 16.21 -2.24
C HIS A 141 -15.63 16.53 -2.50
N GLY A 142 -14.79 16.56 -1.47
CA GLY A 142 -13.37 16.87 -1.57
C GLY A 142 -13.06 18.37 -1.67
N GLN A 143 -14.03 19.25 -1.39
CA GLN A 143 -13.80 20.70 -1.32
C GLN A 143 -13.31 21.10 0.08
N VAL A 144 -12.49 22.14 0.16
CA VAL A 144 -12.02 22.65 1.46
C VAL A 144 -13.18 23.31 2.19
N GLU A 145 -13.55 22.76 3.36
CA GLU A 145 -14.61 23.29 4.22
C GLU A 145 -14.05 24.35 5.17
N PHE A 146 -12.88 24.11 5.76
CA PHE A 146 -12.16 25.11 6.55
C PHE A 146 -10.67 24.76 6.69
N THR A 147 -9.89 25.77 7.12
CA THR A 147 -8.46 25.66 7.36
C THR A 147 -8.10 26.31 8.70
N GLU A 148 -7.33 25.61 9.54
CA GLU A 148 -6.92 26.08 10.87
C GLU A 148 -5.42 25.88 11.08
N LYS A 149 -4.75 26.85 11.73
CA LYS A 149 -3.35 26.71 12.14
C LYS A 149 -3.31 25.97 13.48
N VAL A 150 -2.58 24.87 13.53
CA VAL A 150 -2.38 24.07 14.74
C VAL A 150 -0.89 24.05 15.10
N PRO A 151 -0.52 23.90 16.38
CA PRO A 151 0.87 23.67 16.76
C PRO A 151 1.49 22.48 16.02
N ALA A 152 2.80 22.52 15.71
CA ALA A 152 3.47 21.41 15.01
C ALA A 152 3.45 20.08 15.77
N ASP A 153 3.30 20.12 17.10
CA ASP A 153 3.18 18.95 17.97
C ASP A 153 1.72 18.51 18.20
N ALA A 154 0.75 19.20 17.59
CA ALA A 154 -0.66 18.85 17.74
C ALA A 154 -1.00 17.57 16.95
N MET A 155 -1.62 16.61 17.63
CA MET A 155 -2.25 15.46 16.98
C MET A 155 -3.71 15.78 16.65
N VAL A 156 -4.03 15.80 15.35
CA VAL A 156 -5.41 15.99 14.90
C VAL A 156 -5.98 14.69 14.34
N CYS A 157 -7.13 14.25 14.86
CA CYS A 157 -7.87 13.11 14.32
C CYS A 157 -9.37 13.26 14.61
N THR A 158 -10.20 12.53 13.87
CA THR A 158 -11.64 12.46 14.18
C THR A 158 -11.87 11.63 15.45
N LEU A 159 -12.97 11.89 16.15
CA LEU A 159 -13.36 11.14 17.35
C LEU A 159 -13.42 9.62 17.08
N GLU A 160 -13.88 9.23 15.90
CA GLU A 160 -13.97 7.84 15.48
C GLU A 160 -12.60 7.19 15.31
N ARG A 161 -11.64 7.91 14.71
CA ARG A 161 -10.26 7.43 14.53
C ARG A 161 -9.49 7.39 15.85
N PHE A 162 -9.75 8.34 16.75
CA PHE A 162 -9.22 8.33 18.11
C PHE A 162 -9.74 7.14 18.91
N LYS A 163 -11.05 6.88 18.84
CA LYS A 163 -11.68 5.70 19.45
C LYS A 163 -11.05 4.40 18.93
N PHE A 164 -10.90 4.28 17.61
CA PHE A 164 -10.27 3.12 16.99
C PHE A 164 -8.83 2.92 17.50
N TYR A 165 -8.04 3.99 17.57
CA TYR A 165 -6.67 3.94 18.08
C TYR A 165 -6.61 3.41 19.52
N LEU A 166 -7.47 3.91 20.41
CA LEU A 166 -7.54 3.44 21.79
C LEU A 166 -7.92 1.96 21.88
N GLU A 167 -8.92 1.52 21.11
CA GLU A 167 -9.35 0.11 21.06
C GLU A 167 -8.22 -0.83 20.57
N GLN A 168 -7.39 -0.41 19.60
CA GLN A 168 -6.20 -1.17 19.16
C GLN A 168 -5.13 -1.31 20.25
N HIS A 169 -5.03 -0.34 21.15
CA HIS A 169 -4.10 -0.36 22.28
C HIS A 169 -4.71 -0.98 23.54
N GLY A 170 -5.83 -1.71 23.40
CA GLY A 170 -6.46 -2.46 24.49
C GLY A 170 -7.36 -1.64 25.41
N TRP A 171 -7.65 -0.38 25.06
CA TRP A 171 -8.56 0.47 25.83
C TRP A 171 -10.00 0.32 25.34
N ILE A 172 -10.94 0.09 26.25
CA ILE A 172 -12.36 0.04 25.93
C ILE A 172 -12.95 1.45 26.03
N VAL A 173 -13.36 2.02 24.90
CA VAL A 173 -14.01 3.34 24.85
C VAL A 173 -15.52 3.16 24.75
N ALA A 174 -16.24 3.38 25.85
CA ALA A 174 -17.69 3.24 25.93
C ALA A 174 -18.31 4.40 26.72
N ARG A 175 -19.60 4.69 26.47
CA ARG A 175 -20.36 5.54 27.39
C ARG A 175 -20.49 4.83 28.74
N LYS A 176 -20.51 5.60 29.83
CA LYS A 176 -20.51 5.07 31.20
C LYS A 176 -21.62 4.04 31.43
N GLU A 177 -22.78 4.26 30.83
CA GLU A 177 -23.97 3.41 30.95
C GLU A 177 -23.82 2.07 30.22
N GLN A 178 -22.94 1.98 29.22
CA GLN A 178 -22.73 0.80 28.38
C GLN A 178 -21.48 0.00 28.79
N LEU A 179 -20.73 0.49 29.78
CA LEU A 179 -19.44 -0.07 30.16
C LEU A 179 -19.56 -1.48 30.76
N VAL A 180 -20.58 -1.68 31.60
CA VAL A 180 -20.87 -3.00 32.21
C VAL A 180 -21.25 -4.04 31.16
N GLU A 181 -22.10 -3.68 30.19
CA GLU A 181 -22.49 -4.57 29.09
C GLU A 181 -21.28 -4.92 28.21
N ARG A 182 -20.42 -3.95 27.88
CA ARG A 182 -19.22 -4.20 27.08
C ARG A 182 -18.19 -5.06 27.82
N LEU A 183 -18.03 -4.91 29.12
CA LEU A 183 -17.14 -5.75 29.93
C LEU A 183 -17.63 -7.20 30.03
N MET A 184 -18.94 -7.44 30.01
CA MET A 184 -19.52 -8.79 30.03
C MET A 184 -19.43 -9.54 28.70
N ARG A 185 -18.97 -8.91 27.61
CA ARG A 185 -18.80 -9.53 26.28
C ARG A 185 -17.39 -10.04 26.02
N PHE A 186 -16.47 -9.85 26.97
CA PHE A 186 -15.12 -10.42 26.98
C PHE A 186 -15.08 -11.59 27.95
#